data_AF-A0A928PI01-F1
#
_entry.id   AF-A0A928PI01-F1
#
_cell.length_a   1.000
_cell.length_b   1.000
_cell.length_c   1.000
_cell.angle_alpha   90.00
_cell.angle_beta   90.00
_cell.angle_gamma   90.00
#
_symmetry.space_group_name_H-M   'P 1'
#
loop_
_entity.id
_entity.type
_entity.pdbx_description
1 polymer ?
#
loop_
_entity_poly.entity_id
_entity_poly.type
_entity_poly.pdbx_seq_one_letter_code
_entity_poly.pdbx_strand_id
1 'polypeptide(L)' 'MSCNSCPDAHTHHHEDLEAVALLKYMIDHNKHHADELYDIANKLDGTAKELVHAAVIDYETGTGKLEQALKALEG' A
#
# COMPACT_ATOMS: atom_id res chain seq x y z
N MET A 1 2.68 -42.36 25.71
CA MET A 1 3.14 -41.66 24.49
C MET A 1 2.48 -40.30 24.50
N SER A 2 3.15 -39.27 25.02
CA SER A 2 2.61 -37.91 25.06
C SER A 2 3.40 -37.10 24.05
N CYS A 3 2.75 -36.66 22.96
CA CYS A 3 3.39 -35.81 21.97
C CYS A 3 3.55 -34.42 22.60
N ASN A 4 4.82 -34.07 22.79
CA ASN A 4 5.31 -32.89 23.46
C ASN A 4 5.28 -31.70 22.49
N SER A 5 4.67 -30.59 22.92
CA SER A 5 4.98 -29.21 22.51
C SER A 5 5.10 -28.91 21.01
N CYS A 6 4.01 -28.43 20.40
CA CYS A 6 4.12 -27.52 19.27
C CYS A 6 3.96 -26.09 19.82
N PRO A 7 4.99 -25.24 19.80
CA PRO A 7 4.83 -23.84 20.17
C PRO A 7 4.12 -23.08 19.04
N ASP A 8 3.30 -22.10 19.43
CA ASP A 8 2.56 -21.08 18.66
C ASP A 8 3.40 -20.24 17.66
N ALA A 9 4.46 -20.79 17.07
CA ALA A 9 5.36 -20.08 16.17
C ALA A 9 4.84 -19.96 14.72
N HIS A 10 3.74 -20.63 14.37
CA HIS A 10 3.26 -20.71 12.99
C HIS A 10 2.20 -19.66 12.63
N THR A 11 1.58 -19.01 13.60
CA THR A 11 0.47 -18.08 13.37
C THR A 11 0.97 -16.66 13.07
N HIS A 12 1.93 -16.16 13.85
CA HIS A 12 2.49 -14.81 13.66
C HIS A 12 3.22 -14.63 12.33
N HIS A 13 3.98 -15.64 11.88
CA HIS A 13 4.74 -15.55 10.62
C HIS A 13 3.83 -15.47 9.38
N HIS A 14 2.63 -16.03 9.44
CA HIS A 14 1.74 -16.05 8.28
C HIS A 14 1.02 -14.71 8.07
N GLU A 15 0.64 -14.04 9.17
CA GLU A 15 0.00 -12.72 9.17
C GLU A 15 0.97 -11.63 8.67
N ASP A 16 2.24 -11.71 9.08
CA ASP A 16 3.28 -10.77 8.62
C ASP A 16 3.55 -10.88 7.11
N LEU A 17 3.55 -12.11 6.57
CA LEU A 17 3.74 -12.35 5.14
C LEU A 17 2.57 -11.84 4.30
N GLU A 18 1.34 -12.01 4.79
CA GLU A 18 0.14 -11.47 4.14
C GLU A 18 0.17 -9.93 4.13
N ALA A 19 0.50 -9.30 5.26
CA ALA A 19 0.61 -7.85 5.37
C ALA A 19 1.69 -7.29 4.43
N VAL A 20 2.87 -7.91 4.38
CA VAL A 20 3.96 -7.53 3.46
C VAL A 20 3.53 -7.65 2.00
N ALA A 21 2.89 -8.76 1.62
CA ALA A 21 2.41 -8.96 0.25
C ALA A 21 1.35 -7.93 -0.14
N LEU A 22 0.40 -7.65 0.75
CA LEU A 22 -0.64 -6.66 0.53
C LEU A 22 -0.05 -5.24 0.42
N LEU A 23 0.90 -4.87 1.29
CA LEU A 23 1.56 -3.56 1.22
C LEU A 23 2.30 -3.37 -0.11
N LYS A 24 3.03 -4.38 -0.58
CA LYS A 24 3.70 -4.35 -1.89
C LYS A 24 2.70 -4.12 -3.02
N TYR A 25 1.60 -4.87 -3.00
CA TYR A 25 0.53 -4.72 -3.99
C TYR A 25 -0.12 -3.32 -3.94
N MET A 26 -0.44 -2.82 -2.75
CA MET A 26 -1.05 -1.49 -2.59
C MET A 26 -0.14 -0.35 -3.02
N ILE A 27 1.17 -0.45 -2.77
CA ILE A 27 2.16 0.55 -3.21
C ILE A 27 2.17 0.64 -4.73
N ASP A 28 2.25 -0.51 -5.42
CA ASP A 28 2.24 -0.56 -6.89
C ASP A 28 0.91 -0.06 -7.46
N HIS A 29 -0.20 -0.50 -6.86
CA HIS A 29 -1.54 -0.13 -7.29
C HIS A 29 -1.82 1.37 -7.13
N ASN A 30 -1.41 1.97 -6.01
CA ASN A 30 -1.59 3.40 -5.78
C ASN A 30 -0.75 4.26 -6.72
N LYS A 31 0.46 3.81 -7.10
CA LYS A 31 1.28 4.48 -8.12
C LYS A 31 0.57 4.48 -9.47
N HIS A 32 0.03 3.33 -9.87
CA HIS A 32 -0.77 3.23 -11.09
C HIS A 32 -2.01 4.15 -11.07
N HIS A 33 -2.73 4.22 -9.95
CA HIS A 33 -3.84 5.16 -9.82
C HIS A 33 -3.42 6.62 -9.89
N ALA A 34 -2.29 7.00 -9.26
CA ALA A 34 -1.76 8.35 -9.34
C ALA A 34 -1.45 8.75 -10.79
N ASP A 35 -0.82 7.85 -11.56
CA ASP A 35 -0.50 8.07 -12.97
C ASP A 35 -1.78 8.23 -13.83
N GLU A 36 -2.75 7.32 -13.68
CA GLU A 36 -4.02 7.38 -14.43
C GLU A 36 -4.83 8.64 -14.10
N LEU A 37 -4.87 9.04 -12.83
CA LEU A 37 -5.57 10.24 -12.40
C LEU A 37 -4.87 11.51 -12.89
N TYR A 38 -3.54 11.53 -12.93
CA TYR A 38 -2.78 12.63 -13.51
C TYR A 38 -3.11 12.82 -15.00
N ASP A 39 -3.16 11.72 -15.75
CA ASP A 39 -3.54 11.73 -17.18
C ASP A 39 -4.97 12.21 -17.41
N ILE A 40 -5.91 11.83 -16.53
CA ILE A 40 -7.28 12.32 -16.58
C ILE A 40 -7.36 13.80 -16.21
N ALA A 41 -6.63 14.26 -15.18
CA ALA A 41 -6.61 15.66 -14.76
C ALA A 41 -6.21 16.61 -15.89
N ASN A 42 -5.31 16.17 -16.78
CA ASN A 42 -4.89 16.94 -17.96
C ASN A 42 -6.00 17.16 -18.99
N LYS A 43 -7.09 16.39 -18.92
CA LYS A 43 -8.28 16.51 -19.79
C LYS A 43 -9.41 17.30 -19.13
N LEU A 44 -9.24 17.72 -17.87
CA LEU A 44 -10.23 18.46 -17.10
C LEU A 44 -9.85 19.93 -17.00
N ASP A 45 -10.79 20.74 -16.53
CA ASP A 45 -10.61 22.16 -16.22
C ASP A 45 -11.26 22.56 -14.89
N GLY A 46 -10.96 23.78 -14.46
CA GLY A 46 -11.49 24.39 -13.25
C GLY A 46 -11.32 23.53 -11.99
N THR A 47 -12.35 23.54 -11.15
CA THR A 47 -12.36 22.86 -9.86
C THR A 47 -12.22 21.34 -9.98
N ALA A 48 -12.73 20.72 -11.05
CA ALA A 48 -12.61 19.28 -11.24
C ALA A 48 -11.14 18.87 -11.42
N LYS A 49 -10.38 19.62 -12.24
CA LYS A 49 -8.93 19.41 -12.40
C LYS A 49 -8.18 19.57 -11.08
N GLU A 50 -8.47 20.64 -10.34
CA GLU A 50 -7.81 20.93 -9.06
C GLU A 50 -8.04 19.80 -8.04
N LEU A 51 -9.26 19.30 -7.93
CA LEU A 51 -9.60 18.20 -7.03
C LEU A 51 -8.93 16.88 -7.43
N VAL A 52 -8.85 16.57 -8.73
CA VAL A 52 -8.15 15.36 -9.18
C VAL A 52 -6.64 15.47 -8.94
N HIS A 53 -6.03 16.64 -9.15
CA HIS A 53 -4.62 16.84 -8.77
C HIS A 53 -4.40 16.70 -7.27
N ALA A 54 -5.31 17.20 -6.43
CA ALA A 54 -5.22 17.00 -4.98
C ALA A 54 -5.29 15.51 -4.61
N ALA A 55 -6.18 14.74 -5.24
CA ALA A 55 -6.25 13.30 -5.04
C ALA A 55 -4.97 12.57 -5.45
N VAL A 56 -4.31 12.98 -6.55
CA VAL A 56 -2.99 12.42 -6.95
C VAL A 56 -1.96 12.62 -5.83
N ILE A 57 -1.89 13.82 -5.25
CA ILE A 57 -0.96 14.13 -4.15
C ILE A 57 -1.27 13.26 -2.91
N ASP A 58 -2.56 13.02 -2.62
CA ASP A 58 -2.97 12.16 -1.51
C ASP A 58 -2.56 10.69 -1.75
N TYR A 59 -2.68 10.18 -2.99
CA TYR A 59 -2.19 8.84 -3.35
C TYR A 59 -0.67 8.74 -3.20
N GLU A 60 0.10 9.72 -3.67
CA GLU A 60 1.55 9.75 -3.51
C GLU A 60 1.95 9.80 -2.03
N THR A 61 1.32 10.68 -1.26
CA THR A 61 1.56 10.84 0.18
C THR A 61 1.21 9.57 0.95
N GLY A 62 0.08 8.95 0.64
CA GLY A 62 -0.34 7.67 1.20
C GLY A 62 0.64 6.56 0.86
N THR A 63 1.06 6.47 -0.40
CA THR A 63 2.04 5.48 -0.87
C THR A 63 3.38 5.61 -0.14
N GLY A 64 3.89 6.83 0.06
CA GLY A 64 5.11 7.05 0.82
C GLY A 64 5.03 6.58 2.28
N LYS A 65 3.84 6.61 2.90
CA LYS A 65 3.61 6.03 4.23
C LYS A 65 3.61 4.50 4.19
N LEU A 66 3.00 3.90 3.16
CA LEU A 66 3.01 2.45 2.97
C LEU A 66 4.42 1.92 2.72
N GLU A 67 5.24 2.63 1.94
CA GLU A 67 6.65 2.28 1.71
C GLU A 67 7.45 2.31 3.03
N GLN A 68 7.23 3.30 3.89
CA GLN A 68 7.84 3.37 5.22
C GLN A 68 7.39 2.22 6.12
N ALA A 69 6.09 1.89 6.10
CA ALA A 69 5.55 0.75 6.85
C ALA A 69 6.14 -0.58 6.36
N LEU A 70 6.22 -0.78 5.04
CA LEU A 70 6.85 -1.96 4.44
C LEU A 70 8.31 -2.08 4.86
N LYS A 71 9.07 -0.99 4.81
CA LYS A 71 10.47 -0.96 5.27
C LYS A 71 10.60 -1.34 6.75
N ALA A 72 9.68 -0.88 7.60
CA ALA A 72 9.68 -1.21 9.02
C ALA A 72 9.38 -2.70 9.29
N LEU A 73 8.61 -3.36 8.42
CA LEU A 73 8.31 -4.79 8.51
C LEU A 73 9.43 -5.67 7.94
N GLU A 74 10.15 -5.22 6.91
CA GLU A 74 11.22 -5.99 6.27
C GLU A 74 12.57 -5.94 7.03
N GLY A 75 12.76 -4.94 7.92
CA GLY A 75 13.97 -4.79 8.76
C GLY A 75 15.06 -3.95 8.13
#